data_AF-A0A4S1EQP8-F1
#
_entry.id   AF-A0A4S1EQP8-F1
#
_cell.length_a   1.000
_cell.length_b   1.000
_cell.length_c   1.000
_cell.angle_alpha   90.00
_cell.angle_beta   90.00
_cell.angle_gamma   90.00
#
_symmetry.space_group_name_H-M   'P 1'
#
loop_
_entity.id
_entity.type
_entity.pdbx_description
1 polymer ?
#
loop_
_entity_poly.entity_id
_entity_poly.type
_entity_poly.pdbx_seq_one_letter_code
_entity_poly.pdbx_strand_id
1 'polypeptide(L)'
;VSDHLKAPGHDLPRERLWQVRAKRVVLASGAIERHMVFANNDRPGIMLAGAARTFLNHYGVAVGRNVGVYTANDSAYAAAIDLKKAGVNVAAIVD
;
A
#
# COMPACT_ATOMS: atom_id res chain seq x y z
N VAL A 1 21.39 -5.39 11.01
CA VAL A 1 22.20 -4.83 9.92
C VAL A 1 22.29 -5.80 8.76
N SER A 2 22.29 -7.11 9.02
CA SER A 2 22.55 -8.13 8.01
C SER A 2 21.32 -8.69 7.27
N ASP A 3 20.09 -8.24 7.59
CA ASP A 3 18.84 -8.80 7.03
C ASP A 3 18.73 -8.72 5.48
N HIS A 4 19.39 -7.74 4.86
CA HIS A 4 19.44 -7.58 3.40
C HIS A 4 20.53 -8.41 2.71
N LEU A 5 21.35 -9.15 3.46
CA LEU A 5 22.45 -9.97 2.92
C LEU A 5 21.97 -11.40 2.68
N LYS A 6 22.32 -11.97 1.51
CA LYS A 6 21.94 -13.35 1.13
C LYS A 6 22.51 -14.43 2.06
N ALA A 7 23.72 -14.21 2.58
CA ALA A 7 24.41 -15.13 3.47
C ALA A 7 25.17 -14.34 4.55
N PRO A 8 24.49 -13.91 5.62
CA PRO A 8 25.13 -13.14 6.67
C PRO A 8 26.05 -14.02 7.52
N GLY A 9 27.20 -13.48 7.93
CA GLY A 9 28.10 -14.16 8.86
C GLY A 9 27.42 -14.46 10.19
N HIS A 10 27.73 -15.61 10.79
CA HIS A 10 27.06 -16.13 11.98
C HIS A 10 27.05 -15.15 13.17
N ASP A 11 28.11 -14.35 13.33
CA ASP A 11 28.28 -13.45 14.49
C ASP A 11 27.78 -12.01 14.22
N LEU A 12 27.08 -11.78 13.11
CA LEU A 12 26.57 -10.45 12.75
C LEU A 12 25.12 -10.24 13.23
N PRO A 13 24.79 -9.07 13.81
CA PRO A 13 23.43 -8.78 14.26
C PRO A 13 22.44 -8.56 13.12
N ARG A 14 21.29 -9.24 13.18
CA ARG A 14 20.21 -9.19 12.17
C ARG A 14 19.65 -7.78 11.96
N GLU A 15 19.39 -7.05 13.04
CA GLU A 15 18.93 -5.65 13.06
C GLU A 15 19.67 -4.84 14.14
N ARG A 16 19.38 -3.53 14.28
CA ARG A 16 20.00 -2.67 15.28
C ARG A 16 18.92 -1.91 16.05
N LEU A 17 18.92 -2.03 17.36
CA LEU A 17 18.13 -1.17 18.24
C LEU A 17 18.79 0.22 18.35
N TRP A 18 18.03 1.27 18.07
CA TRP A 18 18.45 2.65 18.28
C TRP A 18 17.73 3.22 19.49
N GLN A 19 18.48 3.77 20.44
CA GLN A 19 17.93 4.51 21.57
C GLN A 19 18.28 5.98 21.38
N VAL A 20 17.27 6.83 21.19
CA VAL A 20 17.44 8.26 20.87
C VAL A 20 16.73 9.10 21.91
N ARG A 21 17.45 10.04 22.55
CA ARG A 21 16.89 11.03 23.47
C ARG A 21 16.94 12.42 22.82
N ALA A 22 15.78 12.92 22.40
CA ALA A 22 15.65 14.23 21.78
C ALA A 22 15.06 15.27 22.76
N LYS A 23 15.43 16.54 22.59
CA LYS A 23 14.82 17.65 23.35
C LYS A 23 13.40 17.98 22.88
N ARG A 24 13.09 17.68 21.62
CA ARG A 24 11.77 17.87 20.98
C ARG A 24 11.54 16.74 19.99
N VAL A 25 10.29 16.32 19.82
CA VAL A 25 9.87 15.27 18.90
C VAL A 25 8.70 15.77 18.06
N VAL A 26 8.74 15.51 16.75
CA VAL A 26 7.64 15.77 15.82
C VAL A 26 7.12 14.43 15.33
N LEU A 27 5.83 14.17 15.52
CA LEU A 27 5.16 12.97 15.01
C LEU A 27 4.54 13.30 13.64
N ALA A 28 5.05 12.67 12.61
CA ALA A 28 4.60 12.83 11.22
C ALA A 28 4.44 11.46 10.55
N SER A 29 3.80 10.51 11.24
CA SER A 29 3.65 9.11 10.81
C SER A 29 2.64 8.89 9.68
N GLY A 30 1.96 9.95 9.21
CA GLY A 30 0.88 9.84 8.23
C GLY A 30 -0.36 9.15 8.80
N ALA A 31 -1.19 8.61 7.90
CA ALA A 31 -2.39 7.86 8.23
C ALA A 31 -2.43 6.55 7.41
N ILE A 32 -2.97 5.50 8.03
CA ILE A 32 -3.20 4.22 7.35
C ILE A 32 -4.61 4.19 6.75
N GLU A 33 -4.72 3.74 5.50
CA GLU A 33 -6.03 3.55 4.88
C GLU A 33 -6.75 2.37 5.55
N ARG A 34 -8.08 2.50 5.68
CA ARG A 34 -8.92 1.52 6.35
C ARG A 34 -9.70 0.69 5.33
N HIS A 35 -9.68 -0.63 5.51
CA HIS A 35 -10.51 -1.54 4.73
C HIS A 35 -12.00 -1.40 5.08
N MET A 36 -12.87 -1.75 4.15
CA MET A 36 -14.32 -1.80 4.37
C MET A 36 -14.80 -3.20 4.71
N VAL A 37 -15.86 -3.27 5.52
CA VAL A 37 -16.45 -4.53 5.96
C VAL A 37 -17.58 -4.90 5.00
N PHE A 38 -17.42 -6.01 4.31
CA PHE A 38 -18.44 -6.61 3.45
C PHE A 38 -18.20 -8.13 3.35
N ALA A 39 -19.20 -8.88 2.86
CA ALA A 39 -19.08 -10.33 2.77
C ALA A 39 -17.94 -10.76 1.84
N ASN A 40 -17.08 -11.69 2.29
CA ASN A 40 -15.90 -12.17 1.56
C ASN A 40 -14.87 -11.09 1.20
N ASN A 41 -14.68 -10.09 2.07
CA ASN A 41 -13.72 -9.00 1.88
C ASN A 41 -12.23 -9.40 2.03
N ASP A 42 -11.96 -10.69 2.17
CA ASP A 42 -10.64 -11.30 2.38
C ASP A 42 -10.11 -12.05 1.15
N ARG A 43 -10.87 -12.06 0.04
CA ARG A 43 -10.50 -12.80 -1.18
C ARG A 43 -9.29 -12.19 -1.91
N PRO A 44 -8.48 -13.03 -2.59
CA PRO A 44 -7.44 -12.54 -3.50
C PRO A 44 -7.98 -11.56 -4.54
N GLY A 45 -7.24 -10.48 -4.77
CA GLY A 45 -7.65 -9.37 -5.65
C GLY A 45 -8.30 -8.22 -4.91
N ILE A 46 -8.75 -8.41 -3.66
CA ILE A 46 -9.20 -7.32 -2.80
C ILE A 46 -7.98 -6.66 -2.16
N MET A 47 -7.85 -5.35 -2.34
CA MET A 47 -6.77 -4.54 -1.75
C MET A 47 -7.25 -3.11 -1.52
N LEU A 48 -6.51 -2.38 -0.69
CA LEU A 48 -6.74 -0.96 -0.45
C LEU A 48 -6.50 -0.14 -1.73
N ALA A 49 -7.25 0.95 -1.90
CA ALA A 49 -7.13 1.78 -3.11
C ALA A 49 -5.76 2.47 -3.19
N GLY A 50 -5.23 2.90 -2.05
CA GLY A 50 -3.87 3.42 -1.93
C GLY A 50 -2.82 2.36 -2.25
N ALA A 51 -3.02 1.10 -1.87
CA ALA A 51 -2.13 0.01 -2.26
C ALA A 51 -2.15 -0.22 -3.78
N ALA A 52 -3.34 -0.22 -4.39
CA ALA A 52 -3.47 -0.34 -5.84
C ALA A 52 -2.74 0.79 -6.59
N ARG A 53 -2.87 2.01 -6.08
CA ARG A 53 -2.19 3.19 -6.61
C ARG A 53 -0.67 3.11 -6.43
N THR A 54 -0.17 2.60 -5.30
CA THR A 54 1.26 2.38 -5.07
C THR A 54 1.81 1.31 -6.02
N PHE A 55 1.11 0.19 -6.20
CA PHE A 55 1.52 -0.83 -7.18
C PHE A 55 1.66 -0.25 -8.58
N LEU A 56 0.68 0.55 -9.00
CA LEU A 56 0.71 1.17 -10.30
C LEU A 56 1.85 2.21 -10.41
N ASN A 57 1.84 3.23 -9.55
CA ASN A 57 2.68 4.41 -9.74
C ASN A 57 4.13 4.21 -9.27
N HIS A 58 4.36 3.38 -8.24
CA HIS A 58 5.70 3.16 -7.69
C HIS A 58 6.38 1.93 -8.28
N TYR A 59 5.61 0.86 -8.54
CA TYR A 59 6.16 -0.41 -9.05
C TYR A 59 5.87 -0.66 -10.52
N GLY A 60 5.04 0.15 -11.19
CA GLY A 60 4.67 -0.06 -12.60
C GLY A 60 3.81 -1.31 -12.83
N VAL A 61 3.11 -1.78 -11.79
CA VAL A 61 2.33 -3.02 -11.81
C VAL A 61 0.84 -2.71 -11.86
N ALA A 62 0.17 -3.17 -12.92
CA ALA A 62 -1.29 -3.18 -12.97
C ALA A 62 -1.83 -4.26 -12.01
N VAL A 63 -2.68 -3.84 -11.07
CA VAL A 63 -3.26 -4.75 -10.05
C VAL A 63 -4.36 -5.67 -10.57
N GLY A 64 -4.79 -5.45 -11.81
CA GLY A 64 -5.77 -6.25 -12.52
C GLY A 64 -6.05 -5.67 -13.89
N ARG A 65 -6.72 -6.45 -14.74
CA ARG A 65 -7.22 -5.97 -16.03
C ARG A 65 -8.61 -5.34 -15.92
N ASN A 66 -9.41 -5.83 -14.98
CA ASN A 66 -10.77 -5.42 -14.73
C ASN A 66 -10.95 -5.19 -13.22
N VAL A 67 -11.12 -3.94 -12.81
CA VAL A 67 -11.08 -3.50 -11.41
C VAL A 67 -12.37 -2.79 -11.05
N GLY A 68 -13.00 -3.19 -9.94
CA GLY A 68 -14.02 -2.41 -9.27
C GLY A 68 -13.39 -1.59 -8.15
N VAL A 69 -13.85 -0.36 -7.95
CA VAL A 69 -13.42 0.51 -6.85
C VAL A 69 -14.61 0.67 -5.91
N TYR A 70 -14.42 0.35 -4.64
CA TYR A 70 -15.40 0.60 -3.58
C TYR A 70 -14.78 1.64 -2.65
N THR A 71 -15.47 2.75 -2.40
CA THR A 71 -14.96 3.87 -1.61
C THR A 71 -16.02 4.47 -0.69
N ALA A 72 -15.56 5.33 0.22
CA ALA A 72 -16.38 6.19 1.07
C ALA A 72 -15.76 7.61 1.19
N ASN A 73 -14.78 7.93 0.34
CA ASN A 73 -14.12 9.23 0.25
C ASN A 73 -13.38 9.42 -1.08
N ASP A 74 -12.93 10.66 -1.30
CA ASP A 74 -12.33 11.09 -2.57
C ASP A 74 -11.00 10.42 -2.93
N SER A 75 -10.27 9.84 -1.97
CA SER A 75 -8.93 9.30 -2.21
C SER A 75 -8.92 8.14 -3.21
N ALA A 76 -9.99 7.34 -3.25
CA ALA A 76 -10.10 6.21 -4.18
C ALA A 76 -10.31 6.66 -5.63
N TYR A 77 -10.87 7.84 -5.87
CA TYR A 77 -10.99 8.40 -7.22
C TYR A 77 -9.62 8.66 -7.83
N ALA A 78 -8.64 9.11 -7.03
CA ALA A 78 -7.27 9.29 -7.51
C ALA A 78 -6.66 7.95 -7.99
N ALA A 79 -6.91 6.85 -7.26
CA ALA A 79 -6.49 5.52 -7.67
C ALA A 79 -7.22 5.07 -8.95
N ALA A 80 -8.54 5.25 -9.02
CA ALA A 80 -9.36 4.89 -10.17
C ALA A 80 -8.91 5.62 -11.46
N ILE A 81 -8.65 6.93 -11.35
CA ILE A 81 -8.18 7.76 -12.46
C ILE A 81 -6.81 7.29 -12.94
N ASP A 82 -5.86 7.04 -12.02
CA ASP A 82 -4.51 6.58 -12.39
C ASP A 82 -4.58 5.21 -13.07
N LEU A 83 -5.36 4.27 -12.52
CA LEU A 83 -5.60 2.96 -13.14
C LEU A 83 -6.19 3.09 -14.55
N LYS A 84 -7.21 3.94 -14.73
CA LYS A 84 -7.84 4.14 -16.04
C LYS A 84 -6.85 4.73 -17.04
N LYS A 85 -6.03 5.70 -16.65
CA LYS A 85 -4.99 6.30 -17.50
C LYS A 85 -3.93 5.29 -17.91
N ALA A 86 -3.61 4.33 -17.03
CA ALA A 86 -2.70 3.22 -17.32
C ALA A 86 -3.33 2.10 -18.18
N GLY A 87 -4.58 2.26 -18.64
CA GLY A 87 -5.26 1.30 -19.50
C GLY A 87 -5.98 0.16 -18.77
N VAL A 88 -6.09 0.22 -17.44
CA VAL A 88 -6.90 -0.73 -16.68
C VAL A 88 -8.39 -0.45 -16.90
N ASN A 89 -9.19 -1.50 -17.10
CA ASN A 89 -10.63 -1.34 -17.15
C ASN A 89 -11.19 -1.15 -15.74
N VAL A 90 -11.57 0.07 -15.39
CA VAL A 90 -12.34 0.36 -14.17
C VAL A 90 -13.80 0.09 -14.47
N ALA A 91 -14.31 -1.06 -14.02
CA ALA A 91 -15.65 -1.53 -14.36
C ALA A 91 -16.76 -0.78 -13.62
N ALA A 92 -16.49 -0.39 -12.37
CA ALA A 92 -17.44 0.31 -11.53
C ALA A 92 -16.70 1.08 -10.44
N ILE A 93 -17.30 2.20 -10.02
CA ILE A 93 -16.97 2.89 -8.77
C ILE A 93 -18.26 2.85 -7.94
N VAL A 94 -18.17 2.31 -6.73
CA VAL A 94 -19.23 2.27 -5.74
C VAL A 94 -18.81 3.22 -4.61
N ASP A 95 -19.61 4.25 -4.36
CA ASP A 95 -19.37 5.31 -3.38
C ASP A 95 -20.62 5.50 -2.52
#